data_AF-H5ZW36-F1
#
_entry.id   AF-H5ZW36-F1
#
_cell.length_a   1.000
_cell.length_b   1.000
_cell.length_c   1.000
_cell.angle_alpha   90.00
_cell.angle_beta   90.00
_cell.angle_gamma   90.00
#
_symmetry.space_group_name_H-M   'P 1'
#
loop_
_entity.id
_entity.type
_entity.pdbx_description
1 polymer ?
#
loop_
_entity_poly.entity_id
_entity_poly.type
_entity_poly.pdbx_seq_one_letter_code
_entity_poly.pdbx_strand_id
1 'polypeptide(L)' 'IVSPGQWKVVAKFQSNPQQSYSAEFEVKEYVLPSFEVKLLSEKPFFYVDSEELTINIKATYLFGK' A
#
# COMPACT_ATOMS: atom_id res chain seq x y z
N ILE A 1 -12.06 8.59 -20.63
CA ILE A 1 -11.58 7.36 -19.96
C ILE A 1 -10.23 7.71 -19.33
N VAL A 2 -10.05 7.48 -18.03
CA VAL A 2 -8.79 7.73 -17.31
C VAL A 2 -7.96 6.45 -17.27
N SER A 3 -6.65 6.55 -17.47
CA SER A 3 -5.75 5.39 -17.43
C SER A 3 -5.41 5.01 -15.99
N PRO A 4 -5.66 3.75 -15.57
CA PRO A 4 -5.16 3.22 -14.30
C PRO A 4 -3.62 3.26 -14.24
N GLY A 5 -3.06 3.34 -13.03
CA GLY A 5 -1.61 3.27 -12.80
C GLY A 5 -1.14 4.17 -11.65
N GLN A 6 0.18 4.30 -11.52
CA GLN A 6 0.80 5.25 -10.59
C GLN A 6 0.84 6.64 -11.23
N TRP A 7 0.21 7.60 -10.55
CA TRP A 7 0.16 8.99 -10.95
C TRP A 7 0.95 9.84 -9.96
N LYS A 8 1.49 10.96 -10.44
CA LYS A 8 2.34 11.85 -9.64
C LYS A 8 1.92 13.30 -9.81
N VAL A 9 1.62 13.95 -8.67
CA VAL A 9 1.50 15.42 -8.62
C VAL A 9 2.89 16.00 -8.46
N VAL A 10 3.25 16.98 -9.30
CA VAL A 10 4.54 17.69 -9.23
C VAL A 10 4.27 19.19 -9.04
N ALA A 11 4.88 19.77 -8.02
CA ALA A 11 4.81 21.20 -7.72
C ALA A 11 6.20 21.83 -7.72
N LYS A 12 6.29 23.08 -8.18
CA LYS A 12 7.53 23.86 -8.27
C LYS A 12 7.26 25.30 -7.87
N PHE A 13 8.17 25.92 -7.13
CA PHE A 13 8.13 27.36 -6.92
C PHE A 13 8.64 28.07 -8.17
N GLN A 14 7.94 29.12 -8.61
CA GLN A 14 8.35 29.91 -9.77
C GLN A 14 9.73 30.55 -9.58
N SER A 15 10.08 30.94 -8.34
CA SER A 15 11.37 31.52 -7.97
C SER A 15 12.54 30.52 -8.03
N ASN A 16 12.27 29.21 -7.98
CA ASN A 16 13.28 28.16 -8.08
C ASN A 16 12.74 26.94 -8.85
N PRO A 17 12.58 27.03 -10.18
CA PRO A 17 11.91 26.01 -10.98
C PRO A 17 12.72 24.70 -11.14
N GLN A 18 13.99 24.70 -10.71
CA GLN A 18 14.85 23.52 -10.68
C GLN A 18 14.50 22.59 -9.51
N GLN A 19 13.92 23.14 -8.44
CA GLN A 19 13.50 22.35 -7.27
C GLN A 19 12.04 21.93 -7.41
N SER A 20 11.80 20.62 -7.47
CA SER A 20 10.46 20.04 -7.51
C SER A 20 10.12 19.28 -6.24
N TYR A 21 8.85 19.35 -5.86
CA TYR A 21 8.23 18.52 -4.84
C TYR A 21 7.17 17.64 -5.49
N SER A 22 6.99 16.43 -4.99
CA SER A 22 6.01 15.51 -5.58
C SER A 22 5.35 14.58 -4.57
N ALA A 23 4.15 14.14 -4.91
CA ALA A 23 3.41 13.08 -4.22
C ALA A 23 2.85 12.10 -5.25
N GLU A 24 2.96 10.81 -4.96
CA GLU A 24 2.46 9.73 -5.83
C GLU A 24 1.15 9.16 -5.27
N PHE A 25 0.26 8.74 -6.16
CA PHE A 25 -1.00 8.09 -5.82
C PHE A 25 -1.40 7.11 -6.92
N GLU A 26 -2.11 6.05 -6.53
CA GLU A 26 -2.58 5.03 -7.46
C GLU A 26 -3.98 5.35 -7.97
N VAL A 27 -4.14 5.38 -9.30
CA VAL A 27 -5.44 5.41 -9.97
C VAL A 27 -5.80 4.00 -10.35
N LYS A 28 -6.87 3.46 -9.75
CA LYS A 28 -7.42 2.15 -10.09
C LYS A 28 -8.91 2.11 -9.85
N GLU A 29 -9.58 1.13 -10.45
CA GLU A 29 -10.94 0.80 -10.05
C GLU A 29 -10.92 0.32 -8.60
N TYR A 30 -11.74 0.93 -7.76
CA TYR A 30 -11.82 0.63 -6.34
C TYR A 30 -13.26 0.35 -5.93
N VAL A 31 -13.43 -0.71 -5.15
CA VAL A 31 -14.66 -1.04 -4.44
C VAL A 31 -14.35 -0.99 -2.96
N LEU A 32 -15.19 -0.30 -2.18
CA LEU A 32 -15.03 -0.20 -0.73
C LEU A 32 -15.17 -1.60 -0.11
N PRO A 33 -14.10 -2.16 0.47
CA PRO A 33 -14.20 -3.43 1.18
C PRO A 33 -15.00 -3.23 2.47
N SER A 34 -15.62 -4.31 2.96
CA SER A 34 -16.32 -4.31 4.26
C SER A 34 -15.43 -4.79 5.41
N PHE A 35 -14.33 -5.49 5.11
CA PHE A 35 -13.35 -5.99 6.07
C PHE A 35 -11.94 -5.91 5.49
N GLU A 36 -10.96 -5.82 6.38
CA GLU A 36 -9.54 -5.92 6.05
C GLU A 36 -9.05 -7.34 6.35
N VAL A 37 -8.17 -7.86 5.49
CA VAL A 37 -7.42 -9.11 5.74
C VAL A 37 -5.93 -8.78 5.83
N LYS A 38 -5.29 -9.25 6.91
CA LYS A 38 -3.85 -9.12 7.14
C LYS A 38 -3.23 -10.50 7.29
N LEU A 39 -2.11 -10.70 6.59
CA LEU A 39 -1.21 -11.83 6.80
C LEU A 39 -0.10 -11.37 7.76
N LEU A 40 0.05 -12.09 8.86
CA LEU A 40 0.96 -11.74 9.96
C LEU A 40 1.91 -12.90 10.21
N SER A 41 3.19 -12.68 9.98
CA SER A 41 4.23 -13.61 10.41
C SER A 41 4.74 -13.22 11.80
N GLU A 42 5.13 -14.20 12.61
CA GLU A 42 5.80 -13.94 13.90
C GLU A 42 7.18 -13.32 13.70
N LYS A 43 7.84 -13.65 12.58
CA LYS A 43 9.13 -13.10 12.17
C LYS A 43 9.01 -12.49 10.79
N PRO A 44 9.62 -11.32 10.51
CA PRO A 44 9.55 -10.69 9.20
C PRO A 44 10.42 -11.40 8.12
N PHE A 45 10.99 -12.55 8.45
CA PHE A 45 11.83 -13.38 7.59
C PHE A 45 11.66 -14.86 7.97
N PHE A 46 12.13 -15.74 7.09
CA PHE A 46 12.12 -17.19 7.27
C PHE A 46 13.53 -17.73 7.01
N TYR A 47 14.00 -18.69 7.80
CA TYR A 47 15.32 -19.30 7.58
C TYR A 47 15.23 -20.49 6.64
N VAL A 48 16.27 -20.70 5.83
CA VAL A 48 16.29 -21.74 4.80
C VAL A 48 16.28 -23.16 5.38
N ASP A 49 16.76 -23.31 6.62
CA ASP A 49 16.85 -24.56 7.38
C ASP A 49 15.67 -24.78 8.33
N SER A 50 14.71 -23.87 8.35
CA SER A 50 13.51 -24.03 9.17
C SER A 50 12.53 -25.02 8.53
N GLU A 51 11.92 -25.84 9.37
CA GLU A 51 10.95 -26.85 8.92
C GLU A 51 9.62 -26.24 8.47
N GLU A 52 9.16 -25.18 9.16
CA GLU A 52 7.83 -24.60 8.95
C GLU A 52 7.80 -23.07 9.03
N LEU A 53 7.04 -22.45 8.12
CA LEU A 53 6.70 -21.02 8.15
C LEU A 53 5.24 -20.84 8.59
N THR A 54 5.03 -20.27 9.77
CA THR A 54 3.69 -19.97 10.28
C THR A 54 3.25 -18.56 9.91
N ILE A 55 2.14 -18.45 9.16
CA ILE A 55 1.49 -17.17 8.83
C ILE A 55 0.09 -17.15 9.45
N ASN A 56 -0.14 -16.18 10.33
CA ASN A 56 -1.44 -15.93 10.92
C ASN A 56 -2.29 -15.08 9.98
N ILE A 57 -3.55 -15.46 9.76
CA ILE A 57 -4.51 -14.71 8.97
C ILE A 57 -5.48 -14.00 9.91
N LYS A 58 -5.55 -12.67 9.82
CA LYS A 58 -6.50 -11.87 10.60
C LYS A 58 -7.46 -11.15 9.67
N ALA A 59 -8.76 -11.36 9.88
CA ALA A 59 -9.82 -10.59 9.23
C ALA A 59 -10.49 -9.67 10.27
N THR A 60 -10.79 -8.43 9.90
CA THR A 60 -11.43 -7.45 10.80
C THR A 60 -12.37 -6.56 10.01
N TYR A 61 -13.64 -6.42 10.43
CA TYR A 61 -14.57 -5.53 9.76
C TYR A 61 -14.11 -4.07 9.91
N LEU A 62 -14.30 -3.29 8.85
CA LEU A 62 -13.90 -1.88 8.85
C LEU A 62 -14.84 -1.00 9.67
N PHE A 63 -16.00 -1.53 10.07
CA PHE A 63 -17.00 -0.86 10.90
C PHE A 63 -16.99 -1.38 12.34
N GLY A 64 -15.82 -1.42 12.99
CA GLY A 64 -15.68 -1.48 14.45
C GLY A 64 -16.38 -2.62 15.21
N LYS A 65 -16.78 -3.70 14.53
CA LYS A 65 -17.40 -4.90 15.13
C LYS A 65 -16.60 -6.15 14.80
#